data_AF-A0A371JB71-F1
#
_entry.id   AF-A0A371JB71-F1
#
_cell.length_a   1.000
_cell.length_b   1.000
_cell.length_c   1.000
_cell.angle_alpha   90.00
_cell.angle_beta   90.00
_cell.angle_gamma   90.00
#
_symmetry.space_group_name_H-M   'P 1'
#
loop_
_entity.id
_entity.type
_entity.pdbx_description
1 polymer ?
#
loop_
_entity_poly.entity_id
_entity_poly.type
_entity_poly.pdbx_seq_one_letter_code
_entity_poly.pdbx_strand_id
1 'polypeptide(L)'
;MLNDKSVVSWSCNNWFIRDDGLVEIFDQKGQKVLLNGKQKKVWCEVNYEISVEELYHKVSDSFTYEEYMDIVQDFLNLELIFVLSKNDGTLDFLFL
;
A
#
# COMPACT_ATOMS: atom_id res chain seq x y z
N MET A 1 -15.37 1.47 0.03
CA MET A 1 -14.75 2.78 -0.21
C MET A 1 -13.65 2.97 0.81
N LEU A 2 -12.46 3.31 0.34
CA LEU A 2 -11.34 3.67 1.22
C LEU A 2 -11.66 5.00 1.92
N ASN A 3 -11.32 5.11 3.20
CA ASN A 3 -11.39 6.36 3.97
C ASN A 3 -10.16 6.48 4.87
N ASP A 4 -9.97 7.65 5.48
CA ASP A 4 -8.79 7.95 6.31
C ASP A 4 -8.55 6.96 7.46
N LYS A 5 -9.63 6.37 8.01
CA LYS A 5 -9.57 5.41 9.10
C LYS A 5 -9.36 3.97 8.65
N SER A 6 -9.38 3.72 7.34
CA SER A 6 -9.13 2.39 6.78
C SER A 6 -7.69 1.99 7.07
N VAL A 7 -7.49 0.74 7.49
CA VAL A 7 -6.15 0.20 7.69
C VAL A 7 -5.79 -0.62 6.47
N VAL A 8 -4.61 -0.36 5.91
CA VAL A 8 -4.08 -1.08 4.76
C VAL A 8 -2.84 -1.89 5.15
N SER A 9 -2.62 -2.99 4.44
CA SER A 9 -1.41 -3.81 4.56
C SER A 9 -0.98 -4.31 3.20
N TRP A 10 0.32 -4.59 3.04
CA TRP A 10 0.82 -5.28 1.85
C TRP A 10 0.08 -6.60 1.65
N SER A 11 -0.30 -6.87 0.41
CA SER A 11 -0.85 -8.17 0.04
C SER A 11 0.22 -9.26 0.02
N CYS A 12 1.50 -8.90 -0.16
CA CYS A 12 2.62 -9.84 -0.21
C CYS A 12 3.89 -9.27 0.46
N ASN A 13 4.70 -10.17 1.02
CA ASN A 13 5.99 -9.83 1.64
C ASN A 13 7.19 -10.08 0.71
N ASN A 14 6.94 -10.49 -0.54
CA ASN A 14 7.99 -10.80 -1.50
C ASN A 14 8.30 -9.57 -2.37
N TRP A 15 9.06 -8.66 -1.80
CA TRP A 15 9.52 -7.46 -2.51
C TRP A 15 10.90 -7.03 -2.01
N PHE A 16 11.61 -6.28 -2.84
CA PHE A 16 12.91 -5.69 -2.48
C PHE A 16 13.20 -4.41 -3.26
N ILE A 17 14.14 -3.61 -2.74
CA ILE A 17 14.69 -2.46 -3.46
C ILE A 17 15.88 -2.96 -4.30
N ARG A 18 15.85 -2.67 -5.59
CA ARG A 18 16.89 -3.00 -6.55
C ARG A 18 18.03 -1.98 -6.53
N ASP A 19 19.17 -2.36 -7.13
CA ASP A 19 20.36 -1.50 -7.27
C ASP A 19 20.09 -0.23 -8.09
N ASP A 20 19.13 -0.27 -9.02
CA ASP A 20 18.68 0.90 -9.80
C ASP A 20 17.70 1.80 -9.03
N GLY A 21 17.43 1.48 -7.76
CA GLY A 21 16.56 2.25 -6.90
C GLY A 21 15.07 1.99 -7.10
N LEU A 22 14.67 1.04 -7.97
CA LEU A 22 13.27 0.62 -8.11
C LEU A 22 12.86 -0.33 -6.98
N VAL A 23 11.56 -0.38 -6.68
CA VAL A 23 10.99 -1.47 -5.86
C VAL A 23 10.43 -2.52 -6.79
N GLU A 24 10.84 -3.76 -6.61
CA GLU A 24 10.34 -4.91 -7.33
C GLU A 24 9.49 -5.76 -6.39
N ILE A 25 8.24 -6.00 -6.78
CA ILE A 25 7.24 -6.77 -6.03
C ILE A 25 6.86 -7.98 -6.87
N PHE A 26 6.81 -9.15 -6.24
CA PHE A 26 6.19 -10.34 -6.79
C PHE A 26 4.82 -10.52 -6.11
N ASP A 27 3.76 -10.22 -6.86
CA ASP A 27 2.40 -10.28 -6.33
C ASP A 27 1.96 -11.73 -5.99
N GLN A 28 0.76 -11.88 -5.43
CA GLN A 28 0.19 -13.18 -5.07
C GLN A 28 -0.06 -14.10 -6.27
N LYS A 29 -0.08 -13.55 -7.49
CA LYS A 29 -0.25 -14.28 -8.76
C LYS A 29 1.11 -14.62 -9.40
N GLY A 30 2.23 -14.27 -8.76
CA GLY A 30 3.59 -14.44 -9.28
C GLY A 30 3.97 -13.45 -10.38
N GLN A 31 3.19 -12.39 -10.57
CA GLN A 31 3.50 -11.32 -11.52
C GLN A 31 4.46 -10.32 -10.90
N LYS A 32 5.29 -9.74 -11.76
CA LYS A 32 6.29 -8.76 -11.36
C LYS A 32 5.75 -7.34 -11.55
N VAL A 33 5.72 -6.57 -10.47
CA VAL A 33 5.37 -5.15 -10.48
C VAL A 33 6.58 -4.31 -10.10
N LEU A 34 6.82 -3.24 -10.84
CA LEU A 34 7.92 -2.31 -10.60
C LEU A 34 7.36 -0.95 -10.17
N LEU A 35 7.74 -0.51 -8.99
CA LEU A 35 7.39 0.81 -8.47
C LEU A 35 8.59 1.75 -8.52
N ASN A 36 8.31 3.01 -8.84
CA ASN A 36 9.30 4.07 -8.88
C ASN A 36 8.79 5.34 -8.17
N GLY A 37 9.67 6.32 -8.01
CA GLY A 37 9.32 7.67 -7.56
C GLY A 37 8.35 7.72 -6.38
N LYS A 38 7.21 8.36 -6.59
CA LYS A 38 6.15 8.56 -5.60
C LYS A 38 5.52 7.24 -5.13
N GLN A 39 5.22 6.30 -6.04
CA GLN A 39 4.66 5.00 -5.68
C GLN A 39 5.59 4.22 -4.75
N LYS A 40 6.89 4.18 -5.06
CA LYS A 40 7.90 3.56 -4.19
C LYS A 40 7.85 4.15 -2.77
N LYS A 41 7.79 5.48 -2.66
CA LYS A 41 7.81 6.14 -1.35
C LYS A 41 6.58 5.77 -0.52
N VAL A 42 5.38 5.74 -1.13
CA VAL A 42 4.17 5.25 -0.43
C VAL A 42 4.29 3.79 -0.04
N TRP A 43 4.72 2.92 -0.95
CA TRP A 43 4.85 1.48 -0.71
C TRP A 43 5.73 1.16 0.50
N CYS A 44 6.89 1.79 0.60
CA CYS A 44 7.85 1.54 1.68
C CYS A 44 7.33 1.96 3.06
N GLU A 45 6.40 2.92 3.13
CA GLU A 45 5.87 3.44 4.40
C GLU A 45 4.68 2.64 4.96
N VAL A 46 4.10 1.71 4.17
CA VAL A 46 2.98 0.86 4.61
C VAL A 46 3.35 0.02 5.84
N ASN A 47 4.57 -0.54 5.87
CA ASN A 47 5.18 -1.20 7.02
C ASN A 47 4.21 -2.09 7.85
N TYR A 48 3.84 -3.25 7.29
CA TYR A 48 2.78 -4.14 7.80
C TYR A 48 1.39 -3.53 7.74
N GLU A 49 0.92 -2.90 8.81
CA GLU A 49 -0.45 -2.38 8.93
C GLU A 49 -0.39 -0.90 9.29
N ILE A 50 -1.07 -0.07 8.50
CA ILE A 50 -1.09 1.37 8.74
C ILE A 50 -2.43 1.96 8.34
N SER A 51 -2.89 2.98 9.07
CA SER A 51 -4.07 3.74 8.63
C SER A 51 -3.74 4.61 7.41
N VAL A 52 -4.74 4.84 6.55
CA VAL A 52 -4.59 5.73 5.39
C VAL A 52 -4.19 7.14 5.82
N GLU A 53 -4.69 7.64 6.93
CA GLU A 53 -4.30 8.92 7.52
C GLU A 53 -2.83 8.94 7.95
N GLU A 54 -2.38 7.95 8.73
CA GLU A 54 -1.00 7.89 9.21
C GLU A 54 0.00 7.71 8.07
N LEU A 55 -0.35 6.88 7.08
CA LEU A 55 0.46 6.70 5.88
C LEU A 55 0.61 8.02 5.11
N TYR A 56 -0.47 8.80 4.96
CA TYR A 56 -0.39 10.13 4.36
C TYR A 56 0.56 11.03 5.15
N HIS A 57 0.46 11.07 6.48
CA HIS A 57 1.34 11.90 7.31
C HIS A 57 2.82 11.61 7.07
N LYS A 58 3.20 10.34 6.91
CA LYS A 58 4.59 9.92 6.65
C LYS A 58 5.13 10.37 5.31
N VAL A 59 4.26 10.56 4.31
CA VAL A 59 4.66 10.94 2.96
C VAL A 59 4.26 12.37 2.60
N SER A 60 3.49 13.07 3.44
CA SER A 60 2.85 14.37 3.12
C SER A 60 3.82 15.48 2.68
N ASP A 61 5.09 15.37 3.02
CA ASP A 61 6.16 16.28 2.58
C ASP A 61 6.37 16.30 1.05
N SER A 62 5.90 15.28 0.32
CA SER A 62 6.21 15.07 -1.11
C SER A 62 4.97 14.93 -2.00
N PHE A 63 3.76 15.04 -1.42
CA PHE A 63 2.50 14.68 -2.09
C PHE A 63 1.37 15.64 -1.71
N THR A 64 0.51 15.97 -2.67
CA THR A 64 -0.84 16.39 -2.31
C THR A 64 -1.64 15.19 -1.82
N TYR A 65 -2.70 15.42 -1.05
CA TYR A 65 -3.57 14.34 -0.60
C TYR A 65 -4.24 13.59 -1.78
N GLU A 66 -4.59 14.30 -2.85
CA GLU A 66 -5.15 13.73 -4.07
C GLU A 66 -4.17 12.76 -4.75
N GLU A 67 -2.92 13.18 -5.00
CA GLU A 67 -1.89 12.31 -5.60
C GLU A 67 -1.60 11.08 -4.74
N TYR A 68 -1.61 11.25 -3.42
CA TYR A 68 -1.46 10.15 -2.49
C TYR A 68 -2.62 9.15 -2.60
N MET A 69 -3.86 9.64 -2.57
CA MET A 69 -5.05 8.80 -2.66
C MET A 69 -5.13 8.05 -3.98
N ASP A 70 -4.75 8.69 -5.10
CA ASP A 70 -4.66 8.03 -6.40
C ASP A 70 -3.69 6.84 -6.35
N ILE A 71 -2.51 7.02 -5.75
CA ILE A 71 -1.51 5.93 -5.61
C ILE A 71 -2.03 4.79 -4.73
N VAL A 72 -2.67 5.11 -3.60
CA VAL A 72 -3.23 4.06 -2.72
C VAL A 72 -4.37 3.32 -3.41
N GLN A 73 -5.19 4.03 -4.19
CA GLN A 73 -6.26 3.42 -4.97
C GLN A 73 -5.70 2.52 -6.09
N ASP A 74 -4.62 2.95 -6.76
CA ASP A 74 -3.91 2.12 -7.73
C ASP A 74 -3.36 0.84 -7.09
N PHE A 75 -2.78 0.93 -5.89
CA PHE A 75 -2.31 -0.25 -5.17
C PHE A 75 -3.44 -1.23 -4.83
N LEU A 76 -4.63 -0.74 -4.48
CA LEU A 76 -5.81 -1.57 -4.26
C LEU A 76 -6.28 -2.24 -5.56
N ASN A 77 -6.34 -1.47 -6.65
CA ASN A 77 -6.77 -1.96 -7.96
C ASN A 77 -5.82 -3.03 -8.52
N LEU A 78 -4.52 -2.90 -8.21
CA LEU A 78 -3.48 -3.87 -8.56
C LEU A 78 -3.33 -5.00 -7.53
N GLU A 79 -4.18 -5.04 -6.49
CA GLU A 79 -4.13 -6.03 -5.40
C GLU A 79 -2.76 -6.08 -4.69
N LEU A 80 -2.02 -4.97 -4.65
CA LEU A 80 -0.72 -4.86 -3.96
C LEU A 80 -0.88 -4.61 -2.46
N ILE A 81 -2.00 -4.01 -2.08
CA ILE A 81 -2.41 -3.85 -0.68
C ILE A 81 -3.84 -4.35 -0.51
N PHE A 82 -4.21 -4.72 0.71
CA PHE A 82 -5.60 -4.99 1.09
C PHE A 82 -6.06 -4.05 2.20
N VAL A 83 -7.38 -3.84 2.29
CA VAL A 83 -8.00 -3.10 3.40
C VAL A 83 -8.42 -4.10 4.46
N LEU A 84 -7.95 -3.90 5.69
CA LEU A 84 -8.38 -4.66 6.85
C LEU A 84 -9.73 -4.15 7.35
N SER A 85 -10.74 -5.02 7.38
CA SER A 85 -11.97 -4.72 8.10
C SER A 85 -11.76 -4.97 9.60
N LYS A 86 -12.05 -3.95 10.42
CA LYS A 86 -12.28 -4.19 11.85
C LYS A 86 -13.64 -4.86 12.02
N ASN A 87 -13.66 -6.19 12.10
CA ASN A 87 -14.74 -6.89 12.79
C ASN A 87 -14.33 -6.98 14.27
N ASP A 88 -15.15 -6.42 15.16
CA ASP A 88 -15.09 -6.48 16.63
C ASP A 88 -14.12 -7.52 17.26
N GLY A 89 -12.81 -7.24 17.24
CA GLY A 89 -11.79 -8.02 17.94
C GLY A 89 -11.09 -9.13 17.13
N THR A 90 -11.39 -9.31 15.84
CA THR A 90 -10.69 -10.23 14.94
C THR A 90 -10.40 -9.59 13.59
N LEU A 91 -9.12 -9.59 13.19
CA LEU A 91 -8.71 -9.22 11.84
C LEU A 91 -9.13 -10.33 10.88
N ASP A 92 -10.31 -10.18 10.28
CA ASP A 92 -10.77 -11.07 9.22
C ASP A 92 -10.22 -10.58 7.87
N PHE A 93 -9.52 -11.46 7.15
CA PHE A 93 -9.06 -11.21 5.79
C PHE A 93 -10.26 -11.21 4.83
N LEU A 94 -10.62 -10.05 4.28
CA LEU A 94 -11.60 -9.98 3.18
C LEU A 94 -10.88 -10.20 1.85
N PHE A 95 -11.10 -11.37 1.24
CA PHE A 95 -10.91 -11.54 -0.19
C PHE A 95 -12.14 -10.94 -0.88
N LEU A 96 -11.97 -9.81 -1.58
CA LEU A 96 -12.97 -9.25 -2.50
C LEU A 96 -12.83 -9.91 -3.88
#